data_AF-A0A1F5AJ78-F1
#
_entry.id   AF-A0A1F5AJ78-F1
#
_cell.length_a   1.000
_cell.length_b   1.000
_cell.length_c   1.000
_cell.angle_alpha   90.00
_cell.angle_beta   90.00
_cell.angle_gamma   90.00
#
_symmetry.space_group_name_H-M   'P 1'
#
loop_
_entity.id
_entity.type
_entity.pdbx_description
1 polymer ?
#
loop_
_entity_poly.entity_id
_entity_poly.type
_entity_poly.pdbx_seq_one_letter_code
_entity_poly.pdbx_strand_id
1 'polypeptide(L)'
;MAVWTKDFARIKPLVEWDNNMGCVTITYNAPLERYLMCVTDGTNTVWKFNTYILEANEITGPWRLVGYLKDFGEQAYFVNFPSKFIGGDGRTLWLCYAANFTNGWLGTSLKSNPPGSRYAMCLQEVRLLGD
;
A
#
# COMPACT_ATOMS: atom_id res chain seq x y z
N MET A 1 -10.48 -19.26 -3.68
CA MET A 1 -10.84 -19.14 -2.25
C MET A 1 -9.63 -19.48 -1.42
N ALA A 2 -9.47 -18.81 -0.29
CA ALA A 2 -8.37 -19.07 0.64
C ALA A 2 -8.46 -20.49 1.21
N VAL A 3 -7.28 -21.09 1.48
CA VAL A 3 -7.16 -22.45 2.02
C VAL A 3 -6.42 -22.37 3.35
N TRP A 4 -7.11 -22.72 4.43
CA TRP A 4 -6.48 -22.91 5.74
C TRP A 4 -5.98 -24.34 5.85
N THR A 5 -4.66 -24.50 5.96
CA THR A 5 -4.02 -25.82 5.93
C THR A 5 -2.73 -25.79 6.74
N LYS A 6 -2.38 -26.93 7.35
CA LYS A 6 -1.05 -27.14 7.97
C LYS A 6 -0.02 -27.64 6.97
N ASP A 7 -0.47 -28.12 5.81
CA ASP A 7 0.39 -28.56 4.72
C ASP A 7 0.85 -27.36 3.89
N PHE A 8 2.14 -27.05 3.97
CA PHE A 8 2.76 -25.91 3.32
C PHE A 8 2.61 -25.94 1.79
N ALA A 9 2.66 -27.13 1.18
CA ALA A 9 2.56 -27.29 -0.28
C ALA A 9 1.17 -26.92 -0.82
N ARG A 10 0.18 -26.79 0.06
CA ARG A 10 -1.21 -26.45 -0.27
C ARG A 10 -1.55 -24.97 -0.02
N ILE A 11 -0.66 -24.19 0.58
CA ILE A 11 -0.87 -22.76 0.80
C ILE A 11 -0.91 -22.06 -0.57
N LYS A 12 -1.81 -21.10 -0.72
CA LYS A 12 -1.98 -20.31 -1.94
C LYS A 12 -2.00 -18.82 -1.58
N PRO A 13 -1.52 -17.94 -2.47
CA PRO A 13 -1.64 -16.51 -2.26
C PRO A 13 -3.12 -16.07 -2.24
N LEU A 14 -3.39 -14.99 -1.52
CA LEU A 14 -4.73 -14.37 -1.48
C LEU A 14 -5.03 -13.58 -2.76
N VAL A 15 -3.99 -13.04 -3.38
CA VAL A 15 -4.02 -12.22 -4.60
C VAL A 15 -2.75 -12.47 -5.41
N GLU A 16 -2.89 -12.42 -6.73
CA GLU A 16 -1.78 -12.51 -7.68
C GLU A 16 -1.94 -11.41 -8.72
N TRP A 17 -0.82 -10.79 -9.09
CA TRP A 17 -0.72 -9.89 -10.24
C TRP A 17 0.69 -10.01 -10.79
N ASP A 18 0.81 -10.55 -11.99
CA ASP A 18 2.09 -10.81 -12.67
C ASP A 18 3.02 -9.59 -12.62
N ASN A 19 4.18 -9.81 -11.99
CA ASN A 19 5.25 -8.83 -11.78
C ASN A 19 4.83 -7.54 -11.04
N ASN A 20 3.67 -7.52 -10.39
CA ASN A 20 3.13 -6.30 -9.78
C ASN A 20 2.91 -6.42 -8.27
N MET A 21 3.35 -7.51 -7.64
CA MET A 21 3.20 -7.75 -6.19
C MET A 21 4.53 -7.59 -5.46
N GLY A 22 4.64 -6.58 -4.59
CA GLY A 22 5.84 -6.35 -3.76
C GLY A 22 5.52 -6.27 -2.28
N CYS A 23 6.01 -5.23 -1.60
CA CYS A 23 5.74 -5.01 -0.18
C CYS A 23 4.23 -4.83 0.06
N VAL A 24 3.68 -5.58 1.01
CA VAL A 24 2.24 -5.61 1.32
C VAL A 24 1.97 -5.31 2.78
N THR A 25 0.92 -4.53 3.05
CA THR A 25 0.37 -4.34 4.39
C THR A 25 -1.15 -4.46 4.35
N ILE A 26 -1.78 -4.92 5.44
CA ILE A 26 -3.24 -4.97 5.60
C ILE A 26 -3.61 -4.29 6.91
N THR A 27 -4.60 -3.39 6.85
CA THR A 27 -5.19 -2.74 8.02
C THR A 27 -6.70 -2.91 8.03
N TYR A 28 -7.29 -3.17 9.20
CA TYR A 28 -8.73 -3.12 9.39
C TYR A 28 -9.21 -1.70 9.72
N ASN A 29 -10.10 -1.16 8.90
CA ASN A 29 -10.84 0.08 9.09
C ASN A 29 -12.15 -0.25 9.84
N ALA A 30 -12.13 -0.10 11.17
CA ALA A 30 -13.24 -0.50 12.02
C ALA A 30 -14.55 0.26 11.76
N PRO A 31 -14.57 1.61 11.57
CA PRO A 31 -15.81 2.32 11.27
C PRO A 31 -16.51 1.90 9.97
N LEU A 32 -15.77 1.48 8.95
CA LEU A 32 -16.35 1.00 7.68
C LEU A 32 -16.50 -0.52 7.61
N GLU A 33 -15.97 -1.25 8.59
CA GLU A 33 -15.89 -2.72 8.58
C GLU A 33 -15.24 -3.26 7.29
N ARG A 34 -14.10 -2.68 6.93
CA ARG A 34 -13.34 -3.05 5.72
C ARG A 34 -11.88 -3.29 6.03
N TYR A 35 -11.28 -4.23 5.33
CA TYR A 35 -9.83 -4.37 5.26
C TYR A 35 -9.30 -3.56 4.09
N LEU A 36 -8.22 -2.81 4.32
CA LEU A 36 -7.47 -2.07 3.30
C LEU A 36 -6.09 -2.71 3.18
N MET A 37 -5.74 -3.13 1.96
CA MET A 37 -4.41 -3.66 1.64
C MET A 37 -3.66 -2.64 0.79
N CYS A 38 -2.46 -2.25 1.21
CA CYS A 38 -1.55 -1.46 0.39
C CYS A 38 -0.50 -2.40 -0.20
N VAL A 39 -0.22 -2.25 -1.50
CA VAL A 39 0.87 -2.95 -2.17
C VAL A 39 1.71 -1.95 -2.93
N THR A 40 3.02 -1.94 -2.67
CA THR A 40 4.01 -1.33 -3.54
C THR A 40 4.45 -2.37 -4.57
N ASP A 41 4.44 -2.03 -5.85
CA ASP A 41 4.77 -2.96 -6.91
C ASP A 41 6.20 -3.51 -6.77
N GLY A 42 6.34 -4.82 -7.00
CA GLY A 42 7.62 -5.53 -6.82
C GLY A 42 8.56 -5.42 -8.03
N THR A 43 8.33 -4.45 -8.92
CA THR A 43 8.96 -4.42 -10.25
C THR A 43 10.44 -4.08 -10.20
N ASN A 44 10.88 -3.33 -9.18
CA ASN A 44 12.26 -2.87 -9.02
C ASN A 44 12.55 -2.44 -7.57
N THR A 45 13.78 -2.01 -7.27
CA THR A 45 14.19 -1.56 -5.92
C THR A 45 14.82 -0.16 -5.88
N VAL A 46 15.07 0.45 -7.04
CA VAL A 46 15.92 1.65 -7.17
C VAL A 46 15.33 2.75 -8.05
N TRP A 47 14.13 2.52 -8.57
CA TRP A 47 13.41 3.38 -9.51
C TRP A 47 12.00 3.65 -8.98
N LYS A 48 11.12 4.11 -9.86
CA LYS A 48 9.76 4.49 -9.50
C LYS A 48 8.95 3.27 -9.12
N PHE A 49 8.20 3.42 -8.05
CA PHE A 49 7.26 2.41 -7.59
C PHE A 49 5.84 2.87 -7.81
N ASN A 50 4.98 1.94 -8.17
CA ASN A 50 3.54 2.13 -8.14
C ASN A 50 3.02 1.58 -6.81
N THR A 51 2.06 2.29 -6.21
CA THR A 51 1.33 1.77 -5.06
C THR A 51 -0.11 1.56 -5.46
N TYR A 52 -0.72 0.47 -5.04
CA TYR A 52 -2.15 0.29 -5.19
C TYR A 52 -2.79 -0.18 -3.89
N ILE A 53 -4.09 0.11 -3.79
CA ILE A 53 -4.90 -0.13 -2.62
C ILE A 53 -6.01 -1.08 -3.03
N LEU A 54 -6.12 -2.19 -2.30
CA LEU A 54 -7.22 -3.14 -2.41
C LEU A 54 -8.11 -3.04 -1.17
N GLU A 55 -9.38 -3.38 -1.31
CA GLU A 55 -10.29 -3.55 -0.18
C GLU A 55 -10.94 -4.94 -0.17
N ALA A 56 -11.37 -5.38 1.01
CA ALA A 56 -12.21 -6.56 1.19
C ALA A 56 -13.04 -6.47 2.47
N ASN A 57 -14.15 -7.22 2.51
CA ASN A 57 -14.95 -7.40 3.73
C ASN A 57 -14.30 -8.40 4.70
N GLU A 58 -13.53 -9.35 4.17
CA GLU A 58 -12.80 -10.34 4.95
C GLU A 58 -11.30 -10.25 4.67
N ILE A 59 -10.47 -10.56 5.66
CA ILE A 59 -9.01 -10.54 5.51
C ILE A 59 -8.50 -11.51 4.44
N THR A 60 -9.31 -12.50 4.05
CA THR A 60 -8.97 -13.47 3.00
C THR A 60 -9.50 -13.10 1.61
N GLY A 61 -10.13 -11.93 1.48
CA GLY A 61 -10.73 -11.46 0.23
C GLY A 61 -12.22 -11.85 0.09
N PRO A 62 -12.80 -11.79 -1.12
CA PRO A 62 -12.16 -11.37 -2.37
C PRO A 62 -11.69 -9.91 -2.30
N TRP A 63 -10.51 -9.64 -2.85
CA TRP A 63 -9.91 -8.31 -2.86
C TRP A 63 -10.28 -7.54 -4.12
N ARG A 64 -10.66 -6.27 -3.96
CA ARG A 64 -11.04 -5.37 -5.05
C ARG A 64 -10.09 -4.19 -5.11
N LEU A 65 -9.59 -3.86 -6.30
CA LEU A 65 -8.77 -2.65 -6.51
C LEU A 65 -9.64 -1.39 -6.33
N VAL A 66 -9.21 -0.49 -5.45
CA VAL A 66 -9.90 0.78 -5.15
C VAL A 66 -9.05 2.02 -5.37
N GLY A 67 -7.74 1.87 -5.51
CA GLY A 67 -6.86 2.97 -5.86
C GLY A 67 -5.58 2.46 -6.52
N TYR A 68 -5.13 3.17 -7.55
CA TYR A 68 -3.84 2.95 -8.19
C TYR A 68 -3.08 4.27 -8.23
N LEU A 69 -2.01 4.36 -7.45
CA LEU A 69 -1.16 5.52 -7.26
C LEU A 69 0.14 5.30 -8.05
N LYS A 70 0.11 5.71 -9.32
CA LYS A 70 1.26 5.62 -10.21
C LYS A 70 2.40 6.53 -9.72
N ASP A 71 3.62 6.00 -9.67
CA ASP A 71 4.82 6.72 -9.23
C ASP A 71 4.68 7.43 -7.87
N PHE A 72 3.89 6.87 -6.94
CA PHE A 72 3.62 7.52 -5.65
C PHE A 72 4.87 7.66 -4.78
N GLY A 73 5.13 8.87 -4.28
CA GLY A 73 6.36 9.21 -3.57
C GLY A 73 7.62 9.07 -4.42
N GLU A 74 7.48 8.82 -5.73
CA GLU A 74 8.47 8.40 -6.74
C GLU A 74 9.45 7.26 -6.35
N GLN A 75 9.48 6.84 -5.09
CA GLN A 75 10.17 5.66 -4.57
C GLN A 75 9.63 5.34 -3.16
N ALA A 76 8.30 5.39 -2.98
CA ALA A 76 7.65 5.12 -1.69
C ALA A 76 7.60 3.62 -1.37
N TYR A 77 8.01 3.25 -0.17
CA TYR A 77 8.01 1.87 0.31
C TYR A 77 7.45 1.78 1.75
N PHE A 78 7.09 0.56 2.17
CA PHE A 78 6.37 0.28 3.43
C PHE A 78 5.05 1.07 3.58
N VAL A 79 4.32 1.24 2.48
CA VAL A 79 3.06 1.99 2.46
C VAL A 79 2.00 1.26 3.29
N ASN A 80 1.33 1.98 4.19
CA ASN A 80 0.29 1.43 5.06
C ASN A 80 -0.68 2.52 5.56
N PHE A 81 -1.84 2.09 6.06
CA PHE A 81 -2.76 2.93 6.84
C PHE A 81 -2.68 2.51 8.30
N PRO A 82 -2.01 3.23 9.21
CA PRO A 82 -2.01 2.85 10.62
C PRO A 82 -3.42 3.00 11.20
N SER A 83 -3.99 1.93 11.77
CA SER A 83 -5.37 1.94 12.31
C SER A 83 -5.61 3.02 13.37
N LYS A 84 -4.57 3.38 14.12
CA LYS A 84 -4.61 4.44 15.14
C LYS A 84 -4.87 5.85 14.57
N PHE A 85 -4.64 6.05 13.27
CA PHE A 85 -4.84 7.33 12.58
C PHE A 85 -6.02 7.28 11.61
N ILE A 86 -6.96 6.35 11.80
CA ILE A 86 -8.24 6.35 11.11
C ILE A 86 -9.22 7.20 11.92
N GLY A 87 -9.82 8.20 11.26
CA GLY A 87 -10.83 9.08 11.84
C GLY A 87 -12.09 8.31 12.24
N GLY A 88 -12.91 8.90 13.11
CA GLY A 88 -14.13 8.26 13.60
C GLY A 88 -15.15 7.93 12.50
N ASP A 89 -15.09 8.62 11.37
CA ASP A 89 -15.90 8.35 10.18
C ASP A 89 -15.36 7.21 9.30
N GLY A 90 -14.16 6.71 9.60
CA GLY A 90 -13.43 5.74 8.78
C GLY A 90 -12.98 6.26 7.41
N ARG A 91 -13.22 7.54 7.09
CA ARG A 91 -13.03 8.11 5.75
C ARG A 91 -11.88 9.09 5.70
N THR A 92 -11.50 9.68 6.84
CA THR A 92 -10.26 10.45 6.97
C THR A 92 -9.17 9.54 7.54
N LEU A 93 -8.09 9.32 6.80
CA LEU A 93 -7.00 8.42 7.18
C LEU A 93 -5.65 9.11 6.99
N TRP A 94 -4.60 8.52 7.57
CA TRP A 94 -3.22 8.89 7.29
C TRP A 94 -2.50 7.76 6.54
N LEU A 95 -2.02 8.08 5.34
CA LEU A 95 -1.15 7.21 4.55
C LEU A 95 0.29 7.36 5.05
N CYS A 96 0.85 6.29 5.60
CA CYS A 96 2.19 6.23 6.16
C CYS A 96 3.12 5.48 5.20
N TYR A 97 4.29 6.04 4.93
CA TYR A 97 5.33 5.43 4.09
C TYR A 97 6.68 6.07 4.37
N ALA A 98 7.75 5.53 3.78
CA ALA A 98 9.02 6.21 3.62
C ALA A 98 9.38 6.31 2.13
N ALA A 99 10.23 7.25 1.74
CA ALA A 99 10.76 7.36 0.38
C ALA A 99 12.29 7.41 0.41
N ASN A 100 12.97 6.77 -0.54
CA ASN A 100 14.44 6.72 -0.55
C ASN A 100 15.01 7.04 -1.93
N PHE A 101 15.30 8.31 -2.21
CA PHE A 101 15.69 8.72 -3.56
C PHE A 101 17.12 8.33 -3.93
N THR A 102 17.26 7.58 -5.01
CA THR A 102 18.55 7.15 -5.57
C THR A 102 19.26 8.24 -6.40
N ASN A 103 18.82 9.51 -6.30
CA ASN A 103 19.30 10.63 -7.12
C ASN A 103 20.82 10.81 -7.12
N GLY A 104 21.47 10.75 -5.95
CA GLY A 104 22.92 10.92 -5.87
C GLY A 104 23.69 9.75 -6.50
N TRP A 105 23.21 8.52 -6.27
CA TRP A 105 23.93 7.31 -6.70
C TRP A 105 23.71 6.96 -8.17
N LEU A 106 22.48 7.12 -8.67
CA LEU A 106 22.10 6.76 -10.04
C LEU A 106 21.94 7.96 -10.98
N GLY A 107 22.16 9.19 -10.50
CA GLY A 107 21.92 10.40 -11.29
C GLY A 107 20.45 10.58 -11.67
N THR A 108 19.51 9.94 -10.96
CA THR A 108 18.08 10.10 -11.19
C THR A 108 17.60 11.48 -10.73
N SER A 109 16.42 11.88 -11.20
CA SER A 109 15.79 13.15 -10.82
C SER A 109 14.45 12.91 -10.11
N LEU A 110 14.43 11.96 -9.18
CA LEU A 110 13.26 11.62 -8.38
C LEU A 110 12.87 12.79 -7.48
N LYS A 111 11.56 13.01 -7.35
CA LYS A 111 10.96 14.15 -6.69
C LYS A 111 10.24 13.72 -5.42
N SER A 112 10.26 14.63 -4.46
CA SER A 112 9.39 14.56 -3.30
C SER A 112 7.94 14.85 -3.71
N ASN A 113 7.22 13.82 -4.16
CA ASN A 113 5.84 13.92 -4.62
C ASN A 113 4.97 12.79 -4.04
N PRO A 114 4.20 13.03 -2.97
CA PRO A 114 3.78 14.36 -2.49
C PRO A 114 4.88 15.12 -1.71
N PRO A 115 4.75 16.45 -1.57
CA PRO A 115 5.72 17.27 -0.84
C PRO A 115 6.01 16.72 0.56
N GLY A 116 7.29 16.70 0.94
CA GLY A 116 7.76 16.21 2.24
C GLY A 116 8.14 14.72 2.26
N SER A 117 7.90 13.97 1.16
CA SER A 117 8.46 12.63 0.94
C SER A 117 9.99 12.65 1.08
N ARG A 118 10.53 11.79 1.93
CA ARG A 118 11.98 11.66 2.20
C ARG A 118 12.28 10.36 2.94
N TYR A 119 13.56 10.12 3.21
CA TYR A 119 14.02 8.98 4.01
C TYR A 119 13.71 9.17 5.50
N ALA A 120 12.42 9.11 5.83
CA ALA A 120 11.84 9.23 7.16
C ALA A 120 10.42 8.65 7.13
N MET A 121 9.77 8.56 8.30
CA MET A 121 8.32 8.35 8.35
C MET A 121 7.61 9.59 7.78
N CYS A 122 6.96 9.42 6.63
CA CYS A 122 6.12 10.41 5.98
C CYS A 122 4.65 10.08 6.22
N LEU A 123 3.85 11.11 6.50
CA LEU A 123 2.42 11.02 6.75
C LEU A 123 1.69 11.97 5.82
N GLN A 124 0.71 11.46 5.08
CA GLN A 124 -0.15 12.24 4.20
C GLN A 124 -1.60 11.95 4.58
N GLU A 125 -2.36 12.99 4.92
CA GLU A 125 -3.79 12.85 5.13
C GLU A 125 -4.47 12.50 3.80
N VAL A 126 -5.35 11.52 3.81
CA VAL A 126 -6.13 11.10 2.64
C VAL A 126 -7.59 10.94 3.03
N ARG A 127 -8.46 11.06 2.02
CA ARG A 127 -9.90 10.87 2.17
C ARG A 127 -10.43 9.80 1.22
N LEU A 128 -11.21 8.85 1.74
CA LEU A 128 -11.95 7.89 0.92
C LEU A 128 -13.20 8.56 0.35
N LEU A 129 -13.40 8.45 -0.97
CA LEU A 129 -14.46 9.15 -1.70
C LEU A 129 -15.64 8.27 -2.12
N GLY A 130 -15.50 6.94 -2.07
CA GLY A 130 -16.57 6.02 -2.46
C GLY A 130 -17.68 5.94 -1.40
N ASP A 131 -18.89 5.55 -1.81
CA ASP A 131 -20.05 5.43 -0.91
C ASP A 131 -19.98 4.22 0.03
#